data_AF-A0A7S0NZR0-F1
#
_entry.id   AF-A0A7S0NZR0-F1
#
_cell.length_a   1.000
_cell.length_b   1.000
_cell.length_c   1.000
_cell.angle_alpha   90.00
_cell.angle_beta   90.00
_cell.angle_gamma   90.00
#
_symmetry.space_group_name_H-M   'P 1'
#
loop_
_entity.id
_entity.type
_entity.pdbx_description
1 polymer ?
#
loop_
_entity_poly.entity_id
_entity_poly.type
_entity_poly.pdbx_seq_one_letter_code
_entity_poly.pdbx_strand_id
1 'polypeptide(L)'
;APVASAEALRRLKFFLRALGMDIPAPPPLDEMQSWSILTPVYKETVIYSIRELEEESNDGQRFLEVLQRLYANEWTNFVQRLQRDELSAADYAADAALGLQVRLWASLRGQTLARTIIGMQHYEEALRFLFELEYGGAPSVQSTQLASQLSRRKVCYVVACQMYGEYLQQSDPRAADIELLMGMYPALRVAYIDRQRAQSGDE
;
A
#
# COMPACT_ATOMS: atom_id res chain seq x y z
N ALA A 1 26.09 -25.70 20.99
CA ALA A 1 27.46 -25.22 20.74
C ALA A 1 27.52 -23.73 21.08
N PRO A 2 28.58 -23.21 21.71
CA PRO A 2 28.74 -21.77 21.92
C PRO A 2 28.81 -21.04 20.56
N VAL A 3 28.26 -19.83 20.50
CA VAL A 3 28.25 -19.01 19.29
C VAL A 3 29.69 -18.63 18.92
N ALA A 4 30.23 -19.20 17.84
CA ALA A 4 31.63 -19.03 17.45
C ALA A 4 31.94 -17.67 16.80
N SER A 5 30.93 -16.98 16.27
CA SER A 5 31.10 -15.66 15.64
C SER A 5 31.09 -14.55 16.69
N ALA A 6 32.17 -13.76 16.73
CA ALA A 6 32.28 -12.60 17.61
C ALA A 6 31.17 -11.56 17.37
N GLU A 7 30.74 -11.37 16.12
CA GLU A 7 29.65 -10.46 15.76
C GLU A 7 28.29 -10.98 16.25
N ALA A 8 28.04 -12.29 16.12
CA ALA A 8 26.82 -12.90 16.63
C ALA A 8 26.76 -12.80 18.17
N LEU A 9 27.89 -13.00 18.86
CA LEU A 9 27.99 -12.80 20.30
C LEU A 9 27.76 -11.33 20.70
N ARG A 10 28.30 -10.37 19.93
CA ARG A 10 28.08 -8.93 20.17
C ARG A 10 26.61 -8.55 20.02
N ARG A 11 25.95 -9.00 18.95
CA ARG A 11 24.51 -8.76 18.71
C ARG A 11 23.65 -9.37 19.80
N LEU A 12 23.94 -10.61 20.21
CA LEU A 12 23.21 -11.28 21.28
C LEU A 12 23.39 -10.55 22.62
N LYS A 13 24.60 -10.11 22.95
CA LYS A 13 24.87 -9.29 24.14
C LYS A 13 24.11 -7.97 24.12
N PHE A 14 24.05 -7.29 22.97
CA PHE A 14 23.31 -6.04 22.83
C PHE A 14 21.80 -6.27 23.01
N PHE A 15 21.26 -7.32 22.38
CA PHE A 15 19.85 -7.70 22.52
C PHE A 15 19.49 -8.04 23.98
N LEU A 16 20.27 -8.89 24.64
CA LEU A 16 20.04 -9.25 26.05
C LEU A 16 20.13 -8.03 26.99
N ARG A 17 21.02 -7.09 26.70
CA ARG A 17 21.08 -5.81 27.43
C ARG A 17 19.83 -4.97 27.18
N ALA A 18 19.36 -4.88 25.94
CA ALA A 18 18.16 -4.15 25.58
C ALA A 18 16.90 -4.69 26.27
N LEU A 19 16.81 -6.01 26.48
CA LEU A 19 15.70 -6.63 27.25
C LEU A 19 15.66 -6.17 28.72
N GLY A 20 16.81 -5.80 29.29
CA GLY A 20 16.92 -5.31 30.66
C GLY A 20 17.02 -3.78 30.77
N MET A 21 16.87 -3.06 29.67
CA MET A 21 16.77 -1.60 29.70
C MET A 21 15.40 -1.20 30.22
N ASP A 22 15.35 -0.14 31.02
CA ASP A 22 14.09 0.49 31.40
C ASP A 22 13.48 1.13 30.14
N ILE A 23 12.36 0.60 29.68
CA ILE A 23 11.64 1.10 28.50
C ILE A 23 10.58 2.06 29.04
N PRO A 24 10.65 3.37 28.73
CA PRO A 24 9.65 4.31 29.22
C PRO A 24 8.27 3.91 28.68
N ALA A 25 7.25 4.04 29.52
CA ALA A 25 5.88 3.82 29.09
C ALA A 25 5.54 4.78 27.96
N PRO A 26 4.95 4.30 26.84
CA PRO A 26 4.52 5.18 25.78
C PRO A 26 3.41 6.12 26.28
N PRO A 27 3.33 7.35 25.77
CA PRO A 27 2.18 8.20 26.07
C PRO A 27 0.90 7.56 25.53
N PRO A 28 -0.25 7.82 26.15
CA PRO A 28 -1.54 7.38 25.63
C PRO A 28 -1.77 7.93 24.21
N LEU A 29 -2.60 7.23 23.43
CA LEU A 29 -2.76 7.47 22.01
C LEU A 29 -3.26 8.90 21.70
N ASP A 30 -4.07 9.46 22.59
CA ASP A 30 -4.59 10.83 22.55
C ASP A 30 -3.49 11.91 22.74
N GLU A 31 -2.43 11.60 23.48
CA GLU A 31 -1.26 12.45 23.70
C GLU A 31 -0.12 12.16 22.71
N MET A 32 -0.18 11.04 22.00
CA MET A 32 0.83 10.66 21.00
C MET A 32 1.07 11.78 19.96
N GLN A 33 2.34 12.03 19.61
CA GLN A 33 2.71 12.97 18.56
C GLN A 33 2.05 12.57 17.23
N SER A 34 1.51 13.56 16.51
CA SER A 34 0.96 13.36 15.17
C SER A 34 2.03 13.54 14.11
N TRP A 35 1.89 12.86 12.98
CA TRP A 35 2.79 13.01 11.84
C TRP A 35 2.04 13.04 10.52
N SER A 36 2.69 13.63 9.51
CA SER A 36 2.18 13.69 8.15
C SER A 36 3.18 13.06 7.21
N ILE A 37 2.67 12.26 6.28
CA ILE A 37 3.44 11.56 5.27
C ILE A 37 3.08 12.19 3.93
N LEU A 38 4.10 12.57 3.17
CA LEU A 38 3.96 13.09 1.81
C LEU A 38 4.75 12.19 0.86
N THR A 39 4.06 11.55 -0.08
CA THR A 39 4.70 10.82 -1.18
C THR A 39 4.53 11.62 -2.47
N PRO A 40 5.60 12.24 -3.00
CA PRO A 40 5.54 12.88 -4.31
C PRO A 40 5.47 11.83 -5.42
N VAL A 41 4.57 12.04 -6.37
CA VAL A 41 4.38 11.21 -7.56
C VAL A 41 4.26 12.11 -8.76
N TYR A 42 5.03 11.84 -9.81
CA TYR A 42 4.95 12.59 -11.05
C TYR A 42 4.22 11.79 -12.13
N LYS A 43 4.89 10.82 -12.75
CA LYS A 43 4.36 10.04 -13.90
C LYS A 43 4.41 8.53 -13.68
N GLU A 44 4.88 8.10 -12.52
CA GLU A 44 5.04 6.70 -12.15
C GLU A 44 3.68 5.99 -12.15
N THR A 45 3.63 4.81 -12.75
CA THR A 45 2.47 3.93 -12.67
C THR A 45 2.29 3.46 -11.23
N VAL A 46 1.10 3.63 -10.66
CA VAL A 46 0.83 3.15 -9.29
C VAL A 46 0.50 1.66 -9.29
N ILE A 47 -0.43 1.22 -10.15
CA ILE A 47 -0.83 -0.18 -10.30
C ILE A 47 -0.53 -0.60 -11.73
N TYR A 48 0.21 -1.69 -11.93
CA TYR A 48 0.45 -2.20 -13.26
C TYR A 48 -0.86 -2.51 -13.99
N SER A 49 -0.94 -2.09 -15.23
CA SER A 49 -1.98 -2.52 -16.17
C SER A 49 -1.73 -3.97 -16.61
N ILE A 50 -2.79 -4.67 -17.04
CA ILE A 50 -2.63 -6.00 -17.65
C ILE A 50 -1.70 -5.94 -18.87
N ARG A 51 -1.72 -4.83 -19.61
CA ARG A 51 -0.84 -4.64 -20.77
C ARG A 51 0.64 -4.65 -20.37
N GLU A 52 1.01 -3.93 -19.31
CA GLU A 52 2.39 -3.96 -18.77
C GLU A 52 2.78 -5.33 -18.22
N LEU A 53 1.82 -6.09 -17.67
CA LEU A 53 2.07 -7.43 -17.12
C LEU A 53 2.26 -8.50 -18.21
N GLU A 54 1.55 -8.36 -19.33
CA GLU A 54 1.64 -9.25 -20.49
C GLU A 54 2.71 -8.82 -21.51
N GLU A 55 3.40 -7.70 -21.27
CA GLU A 55 4.48 -7.25 -22.14
C GLU A 55 5.65 -8.24 -22.09
N GLU A 56 6.09 -8.70 -23.27
CA GLU A 56 7.22 -9.61 -23.41
C GLU A 56 8.54 -8.83 -23.40
N SER A 57 9.47 -9.29 -22.55
CA SER A 57 10.86 -8.83 -22.60
C SER A 57 11.58 -9.36 -23.85
N ASN A 58 12.80 -8.88 -24.09
CA ASN A 58 13.68 -9.36 -25.16
C ASN A 58 13.93 -10.88 -25.11
N ASP A 59 13.80 -11.48 -23.93
CA ASP A 59 13.95 -12.93 -23.71
C ASP A 59 12.65 -13.72 -23.95
N GLY A 60 11.58 -13.07 -24.45
CA GLY A 60 10.28 -13.68 -24.74
C GLY A 60 9.46 -14.07 -23.51
N GLN A 61 9.84 -13.58 -22.33
CA GLN A 61 9.10 -13.81 -21.08
C GLN A 61 8.20 -12.63 -20.77
N ARG A 62 6.96 -12.91 -20.37
CA ARG A 62 6.04 -11.88 -19.90
C ARG A 62 6.42 -11.42 -18.50
N PHE A 63 6.22 -10.14 -18.20
CA PHE A 63 6.60 -9.61 -16.89
C PHE A 63 5.88 -10.33 -15.73
N LEU A 64 4.61 -10.70 -15.89
CA LEU A 64 3.89 -11.49 -14.91
C LEU A 64 4.52 -12.87 -14.66
N GLU A 65 4.96 -13.56 -15.72
CA GLU A 65 5.62 -14.88 -15.62
C GLU A 65 6.93 -14.78 -14.83
N VAL A 66 7.68 -13.70 -15.03
CA VAL A 66 8.91 -13.41 -14.26
C VAL A 66 8.57 -13.26 -12.77
N LEU A 67 7.53 -12.50 -12.43
CA LEU A 67 7.09 -12.32 -11.04
C LEU A 67 6.58 -13.63 -10.43
N GLN A 68 5.80 -14.42 -11.17
CA GLN A 68 5.32 -15.73 -10.73
C GLN A 68 6.49 -16.67 -10.43
N ARG A 69 7.54 -16.66 -11.27
CA ARG A 69 8.73 -17.49 -11.04
C ARG A 69 9.54 -17.02 -9.84
N LEU A 70 9.71 -15.71 -9.66
CA LEU A 70 10.44 -15.15 -8.53
C LEU A 70 9.72 -15.40 -7.20
N TYR A 71 8.39 -15.40 -7.20
CA TYR A 71 7.53 -15.55 -6.03
C TYR A 71 6.59 -16.77 -6.11
N ALA A 72 7.11 -17.92 -6.57
CA ALA A 72 6.29 -19.11 -6.88
C ALA A 72 5.37 -19.55 -5.74
N ASN A 73 5.91 -19.65 -4.51
CA ASN A 73 5.12 -20.03 -3.34
C ASN A 73 4.00 -19.03 -3.04
N GLU A 74 4.25 -17.74 -3.23
CA GLU A 74 3.26 -16.70 -2.98
C GLU A 74 2.19 -16.66 -4.06
N TRP A 75 2.55 -16.97 -5.30
CA TRP A 75 1.60 -17.12 -6.39
C TRP A 75 0.65 -18.28 -6.13
N THR A 76 1.18 -19.47 -5.76
CA THR A 76 0.35 -20.62 -5.38
C THR A 76 -0.62 -20.27 -4.26
N ASN A 77 -0.13 -19.61 -3.19
CA ASN A 77 -0.98 -19.17 -2.08
C ASN A 77 -2.03 -18.12 -2.50
N PHE A 78 -1.75 -17.32 -3.52
CA PHE A 78 -2.69 -16.34 -4.08
C PHE A 78 -3.78 -17.04 -4.90
N VAL A 79 -3.42 -17.97 -5.79
CA VAL A 79 -4.38 -18.75 -6.58
C VAL A 79 -5.30 -19.58 -5.69
N GLN A 80 -4.75 -20.22 -4.64
CA GLN A 80 -5.54 -20.96 -3.66
C GLN A 80 -6.53 -20.07 -2.89
N ARG A 81 -6.16 -18.84 -2.54
CA ARG A 81 -7.07 -17.87 -1.89
C ARG A 81 -8.22 -17.47 -2.80
N LEU A 82 -8.02 -17.50 -4.11
CA LEU A 82 -9.05 -17.31 -5.12
C LEU A 82 -9.92 -18.55 -5.35
N GLN A 83 -9.68 -19.64 -4.61
CA GLN A 83 -10.37 -20.93 -4.74
C GLN A 83 -10.25 -21.51 -6.15
N ARG A 84 -9.06 -21.37 -6.75
CA ARG A 84 -8.71 -21.90 -8.05
C ARG A 84 -7.47 -22.80 -7.96
N ASP A 85 -7.35 -23.73 -8.90
CA ASP A 85 -6.16 -24.56 -9.05
C ASP A 85 -5.11 -23.86 -9.91
N GLU A 86 -5.55 -23.23 -11.01
CA GLU A 86 -4.70 -22.51 -11.96
C GLU A 86 -5.39 -21.21 -12.43
N LEU A 87 -4.58 -20.30 -12.98
CA LEU A 87 -5.02 -19.02 -13.55
C LEU A 87 -4.36 -18.81 -14.91
N SER A 88 -5.18 -18.64 -15.94
CA SER A 88 -4.75 -18.31 -17.29
C SER A 88 -5.00 -16.84 -17.62
N ALA A 89 -4.36 -16.35 -18.70
CA ALA A 89 -4.61 -14.99 -19.20
C ALA A 89 -6.05 -14.74 -19.61
N ALA A 90 -6.75 -15.77 -20.08
CA ALA A 90 -8.16 -15.66 -20.43
C ALA A 90 -9.04 -15.44 -19.19
N ASP A 91 -8.69 -16.05 -18.05
CA ASP A 91 -9.48 -15.93 -16.82
C ASP A 91 -9.53 -14.48 -16.32
N TYR A 92 -8.37 -13.85 -16.15
CA TYR A 92 -8.27 -12.50 -15.61
C TYR A 92 -8.51 -11.40 -16.65
N ALA A 93 -8.63 -11.75 -17.93
CA ALA A 93 -9.15 -10.86 -18.97
C ALA A 93 -10.69 -10.87 -19.03
N ALA A 94 -11.33 -12.00 -18.71
CA ALA A 94 -12.79 -12.13 -18.73
C ALA A 94 -13.46 -11.56 -17.48
N ASP A 95 -12.81 -11.60 -16.33
CA ASP A 95 -13.31 -11.08 -15.05
C ASP A 95 -12.47 -9.89 -14.58
N ALA A 96 -13.06 -8.70 -14.59
CA ALA A 96 -12.40 -7.46 -14.18
C ALA A 96 -11.98 -7.45 -12.69
N ALA A 97 -12.74 -8.11 -11.82
CA ALA A 97 -12.40 -8.19 -10.40
C ALA A 97 -11.21 -9.13 -10.17
N LEU A 98 -11.17 -10.25 -10.89
CA LEU A 98 -10.02 -11.15 -10.90
C LEU A 98 -8.79 -10.47 -11.51
N GLY A 99 -8.97 -9.77 -12.63
CA GLY A 99 -7.95 -8.93 -13.26
C GLY A 99 -7.34 -7.93 -12.29
N LEU A 100 -8.18 -7.21 -11.53
CA LEU A 100 -7.70 -6.30 -10.52
C LEU A 100 -6.87 -6.99 -9.42
N GLN A 101 -7.30 -8.17 -8.95
CA GLN A 101 -6.55 -8.90 -7.93
C GLN A 101 -5.17 -9.34 -8.42
N VAL A 102 -5.07 -9.80 -9.68
CA VAL A 102 -3.77 -10.13 -10.32
C VAL A 102 -2.90 -8.88 -10.44
N ARG A 103 -3.47 -7.76 -10.91
CA ARG A 103 -2.76 -6.47 -11.02
C ARG A 103 -2.22 -5.99 -9.67
N LEU A 104 -3.02 -6.08 -8.61
CA LEU A 104 -2.61 -5.71 -7.26
C LEU A 104 -1.52 -6.64 -6.72
N TRP A 105 -1.67 -7.97 -6.93
CA TRP A 105 -0.65 -8.95 -6.53
C TRP A 105 0.70 -8.64 -7.19
N ALA A 106 0.70 -8.35 -8.49
CA ALA A 106 1.93 -8.03 -9.23
C ALA A 106 2.50 -6.68 -8.81
N SER A 107 1.66 -5.65 -8.65
CA SER A 107 2.10 -4.31 -8.24
C SER A 107 2.72 -4.30 -6.86
N LEU A 108 2.19 -5.08 -5.92
CA LEU A 108 2.76 -5.24 -4.57
C LEU A 108 4.12 -5.98 -4.56
N ARG A 109 4.59 -6.52 -5.68
CA ARG A 109 5.87 -7.22 -5.81
C ARG A 109 6.86 -6.47 -6.68
N GLY A 110 6.39 -5.96 -7.82
CA GLY A 110 7.22 -5.24 -8.80
C GLY A 110 7.24 -3.73 -8.62
N GLN A 111 6.15 -3.11 -8.15
CA GLN A 111 6.03 -1.66 -8.12
C GLN A 111 6.34 -1.07 -6.74
N THR A 112 7.40 -0.26 -6.67
CA THR A 112 7.82 0.39 -5.43
C THR A 112 6.77 1.39 -4.94
N LEU A 113 6.19 2.19 -5.84
CA LEU A 113 5.18 3.18 -5.46
C LEU A 113 3.91 2.53 -4.88
N ALA A 114 3.44 1.44 -5.47
CA ALA A 114 2.31 0.66 -4.96
C ALA A 114 2.55 0.21 -3.52
N ARG A 115 3.72 -0.41 -3.29
CA ARG A 115 4.13 -0.90 -1.97
C ARG A 115 4.26 0.22 -0.96
N THR A 116 4.79 1.37 -1.36
CA THR A 116 4.86 2.55 -0.49
C THR A 116 3.47 3.03 -0.13
N ILE A 117 2.61 3.30 -1.11
CA ILE A 117 1.26 3.84 -0.86
C ILE A 117 0.48 2.90 0.04
N ILE A 118 0.40 1.62 -0.30
CA ILE A 118 -0.34 0.62 0.48
C ILE A 118 0.29 0.42 1.86
N GLY A 119 1.62 0.37 1.93
CA GLY A 119 2.35 0.23 3.19
C GLY A 119 2.05 1.36 4.18
N MET A 120 1.98 2.61 3.70
CA MET A 120 1.66 3.77 4.52
C MET A 120 0.20 3.77 5.01
N GLN A 121 -0.73 3.08 4.33
CA GLN A 121 -2.11 2.96 4.80
C GLN A 121 -2.21 2.16 6.11
N HIS A 122 -1.30 1.21 6.33
CA HIS A 122 -1.31 0.39 7.54
C HIS A 122 -1.07 1.18 8.82
N TYR A 123 -0.60 2.44 8.75
CA TYR A 123 -0.56 3.29 9.94
C TYR A 123 -1.95 3.55 10.53
N GLU A 124 -2.99 3.72 9.71
CA GLU A 124 -4.36 3.93 10.23
C GLU A 124 -4.84 2.67 10.97
N GLU A 125 -4.57 1.49 10.41
CA GLU A 125 -4.93 0.19 11.00
C GLU A 125 -4.14 -0.08 12.29
N ALA A 126 -2.84 0.19 12.30
CA ALA A 126 -1.99 0.03 13.47
C ALA A 126 -2.44 0.93 14.64
N LEU A 127 -2.87 2.16 14.35
CA LEU A 127 -3.37 3.08 15.37
C LEU A 127 -4.75 2.68 15.90
N ARG A 128 -5.62 2.15 15.05
CA ARG A 128 -6.88 1.55 15.50
C ARG A 128 -6.62 0.36 16.42
N PHE A 129 -5.68 -0.51 16.06
CA PHE A 129 -5.29 -1.63 16.89
C PHE A 129 -4.71 -1.17 18.25
N LEU A 130 -3.85 -0.14 18.23
CA LEU A 130 -3.30 0.44 19.46
C LEU A 130 -4.41 1.03 20.35
N PHE A 131 -5.40 1.70 19.76
CA PHE A 131 -6.57 2.19 20.49
C PHE A 131 -7.32 1.05 21.19
N GLU A 132 -7.54 -0.08 20.50
CA GLU A 132 -8.22 -1.23 21.10
C GLU A 132 -7.45 -1.83 22.29
N LEU A 133 -6.11 -1.88 22.18
CA LEU A 133 -5.25 -2.35 23.27
C LEU A 133 -5.24 -1.43 24.48
N GLU A 134 -5.25 -0.11 24.26
CA GLU A 134 -5.14 0.89 25.33
C GLU A 134 -6.46 1.09 26.08
N TYR A 135 -7.57 1.19 25.35
CA TYR A 135 -8.87 1.52 25.94
C TYR A 135 -9.73 0.28 26.25
N GLY A 136 -9.31 -0.92 25.85
CA GLY A 136 -9.83 -2.21 26.31
C GLY A 136 -11.36 -2.30 26.36
N GLY A 137 -12.00 -2.58 25.23
CA GLY A 137 -13.45 -2.74 25.15
C GLY A 137 -13.88 -3.70 24.04
N ALA A 138 -15.05 -4.33 24.19
CA ALA A 138 -15.62 -5.12 23.11
C ALA A 138 -15.81 -4.20 21.87
N PRO A 139 -15.46 -4.67 20.66
CA PRO A 139 -15.64 -3.88 19.45
C PRO A 139 -17.11 -3.51 19.31
N SER A 140 -17.38 -2.21 19.34
CA SER A 140 -18.69 -1.60 19.17
C SER A 140 -18.60 -0.58 18.04
N VAL A 141 -19.74 -0.29 17.39
CA VAL A 141 -19.78 0.71 16.31
C VAL A 141 -19.20 2.06 16.77
N GLN A 142 -19.48 2.45 18.02
CA GLN A 142 -18.97 3.70 18.60
C GLN A 142 -17.46 3.65 18.83
N SER A 143 -16.92 2.57 19.39
CA SER A 143 -15.48 2.45 19.64
C SER A 143 -14.68 2.41 18.33
N THR A 144 -15.17 1.71 17.30
CA THR A 144 -14.54 1.69 15.97
C THR A 144 -14.56 3.06 15.29
N GLN A 145 -15.65 3.82 15.44
CA GLN A 145 -15.74 5.19 14.93
C GLN A 145 -14.75 6.13 15.63
N LEU A 146 -14.67 6.06 16.96
CA LEU A 146 -13.72 6.85 17.75
C LEU A 146 -12.27 6.50 17.40
N ALA A 147 -11.93 5.21 17.31
CA ALA A 147 -10.61 4.74 16.89
C ALA A 147 -10.23 5.30 15.51
N SER A 148 -11.17 5.30 14.57
CA SER A 148 -10.99 5.84 13.22
C SER A 148 -10.82 7.37 13.20
N GLN A 149 -11.56 8.09 14.03
CA GLN A 149 -11.42 9.54 14.12
C GLN A 149 -10.08 9.93 14.74
N LEU A 150 -9.66 9.19 15.76
CA LEU A 150 -8.42 9.45 16.46
C LEU A 150 -7.21 9.09 15.58
N SER A 151 -7.23 7.94 14.90
CA SER A 151 -6.15 7.57 13.95
C SER A 151 -5.96 8.62 12.84
N ARG A 152 -7.05 9.14 12.28
CA ARG A 152 -7.03 10.19 11.24
C ARG A 152 -6.55 11.56 11.74
N ARG A 153 -6.63 11.82 13.06
CA ARG A 153 -6.03 13.01 13.67
C ARG A 153 -4.53 12.83 13.86
N LYS A 154 -4.08 11.61 14.13
CA LYS A 154 -2.67 11.28 14.40
C LYS A 154 -1.84 11.15 13.14
N VAL A 155 -2.42 10.59 12.08
CA VAL A 155 -1.71 10.36 10.81
C VAL A 155 -2.48 10.96 9.66
N CYS A 156 -1.78 11.80 8.91
CA CYS A 156 -2.24 12.31 7.63
C CYS A 156 -1.35 11.74 6.54
N TYR A 157 -1.91 11.05 5.55
CA TYR A 157 -1.16 10.60 4.39
C TYR A 157 -1.65 11.29 3.12
N VAL A 158 -0.73 11.99 2.46
CA VAL A 158 -0.97 12.70 1.21
C VAL A 158 -0.06 12.14 0.12
N VAL A 159 -0.66 11.74 -1.00
CA VAL A 159 0.05 11.42 -2.24
C VAL A 159 -0.07 12.63 -3.15
N ALA A 160 1.05 13.30 -3.42
CA ALA A 160 1.09 14.45 -4.31
C ALA A 160 1.28 13.97 -5.75
N CYS A 161 0.19 13.61 -6.42
CA CYS A 161 0.17 13.16 -7.81
C CYS A 161 -0.09 14.35 -8.74
N GLN A 162 0.99 15.03 -9.15
CA GLN A 162 0.89 16.29 -9.91
C GLN A 162 0.11 16.12 -11.22
N MET A 163 0.27 14.98 -11.89
CA MET A 163 -0.29 14.70 -13.20
C MET A 163 -1.74 14.19 -13.16
N TYR A 164 -2.32 13.94 -11.98
CA TYR A 164 -3.66 13.36 -11.87
C TYR A 164 -4.74 14.21 -12.54
N GLY A 165 -4.64 15.55 -12.47
CA GLY A 165 -5.56 16.44 -13.17
C GLY A 165 -5.50 16.28 -14.70
N GLU A 166 -4.31 16.05 -15.26
CA GLU A 166 -4.16 15.75 -16.69
C GLU A 166 -4.71 14.37 -17.05
N TYR A 167 -4.50 13.36 -16.19
CA TYR A 167 -5.03 12.02 -16.37
C TYR A 167 -6.57 12.00 -16.43
N LEU A 168 -7.22 12.78 -15.56
CA LEU A 168 -8.68 12.97 -15.60
C LEU A 168 -9.15 13.58 -16.92
N GLN A 169 -8.46 14.61 -17.42
CA GLN A 169 -8.82 15.26 -18.68
C GLN A 169 -8.62 14.36 -19.91
N GLN A 170 -7.61 13.49 -19.87
CA GLN A 170 -7.25 12.61 -20.99
C GLN A 170 -7.96 11.24 -20.93
N SER A 171 -8.77 10.99 -19.89
CA SER A 171 -9.35 9.65 -19.63
C SER A 171 -8.27 8.56 -19.56
N ASP A 172 -7.13 8.90 -18.94
CA ASP A 172 -6.01 7.98 -18.79
C ASP A 172 -6.37 6.88 -17.76
N PRO A 173 -6.09 5.59 -18.04
CA PRO A 173 -6.40 4.49 -17.11
C PRO A 173 -5.78 4.66 -15.72
N ARG A 174 -4.65 5.39 -15.60
CA ARG A 174 -4.03 5.70 -14.31
C ARG A 174 -4.93 6.56 -13.40
N ALA A 175 -5.83 7.37 -13.97
CA ALA A 175 -6.81 8.09 -13.17
C ALA A 175 -7.74 7.14 -12.44
N ALA A 176 -8.27 6.12 -13.14
CA ALA A 176 -9.15 5.11 -12.56
C ALA A 176 -8.43 4.29 -11.47
N ASP A 177 -7.14 4.00 -11.63
CA ASP A 177 -6.35 3.32 -10.61
C ASP A 177 -6.15 4.17 -9.34
N ILE A 178 -5.98 5.50 -9.51
CA ILE A 178 -5.89 6.43 -8.37
C ILE A 178 -7.25 6.54 -7.67
N GLU A 179 -8.35 6.65 -8.41
CA GLU A 179 -9.72 6.64 -7.84
C GLU A 179 -10.01 5.35 -7.08
N LEU A 180 -9.60 4.20 -7.64
CA LEU A 180 -9.71 2.91 -6.98
C LEU A 180 -8.98 2.92 -5.63
N LEU A 181 -7.74 3.44 -5.57
CA LEU A 181 -6.98 3.54 -4.32
C LEU A 181 -7.64 4.46 -3.31
N MET A 182 -8.22 5.58 -3.75
CA MET A 182 -8.99 6.48 -2.88
C MET A 182 -10.26 5.80 -2.35
N GLY A 183 -10.90 4.94 -3.15
CA GLY A 183 -12.04 4.12 -2.72
C GLY A 183 -11.65 3.02 -1.73
N MET A 184 -10.52 2.36 -1.96
CA MET A 184 -9.98 1.32 -1.05
C MET A 184 -9.52 1.90 0.29
N TYR A 185 -8.96 3.11 0.28
CA TYR A 185 -8.39 3.76 1.46
C TYR A 185 -8.99 5.14 1.68
N PRO A 186 -10.13 5.25 2.40
CA PRO A 186 -10.86 6.51 2.55
C PRO A 186 -10.10 7.63 3.30
N ALA A 187 -9.00 7.30 4.00
CA ALA A 187 -8.14 8.28 4.66
C ALA A 187 -7.03 8.83 3.74
N LEU A 188 -6.76 8.18 2.60
CA LEU A 188 -5.79 8.62 1.61
C LEU A 188 -6.25 9.93 0.97
N ARG A 189 -5.35 10.91 0.95
CA ARG A 189 -5.58 12.19 0.26
C ARG A 189 -4.68 12.27 -0.95
N VAL A 190 -5.23 12.66 -2.08
CA VAL A 190 -4.47 12.90 -3.32
C VAL A 190 -4.46 14.40 -3.60
N ALA A 191 -3.26 14.98 -3.66
CA ALA A 191 -3.06 16.37 -4.04
C ALA A 191 -2.55 16.43 -5.49
N TYR A 192 -3.17 17.26 -6.33
CA TYR A 192 -2.86 17.35 -7.76
C TYR A 192 -3.05 18.78 -8.29
N ILE A 193 -2.51 19.04 -9.48
CA ILE A 193 -2.67 20.32 -10.16
C ILE A 193 -3.85 20.21 -11.12
N ASP A 194 -4.90 21.00 -10.89
CA ASP A 194 -6.00 21.15 -11.84
C ASP A 194 -5.70 22.28 -12.81
N ARG A 195 -5.40 21.94 -14.07
CA ARG A 195 -5.29 22.93 -15.14
C ARG A 195 -6.68 23.22 -15.66
N GLN A 196 -7.36 24.20 -15.05
CA GLN A 196 -8.56 24.76 -15.66
C GLN A 196 -8.23 25.23 -17.08
N ARG A 197 -9.06 24.89 -18.06
CA ARG A 197 -9.01 25.55 -19.38
C ARG A 197 -9.16 27.04 -19.10
N ALA A 198 -8.19 27.86 -19.50
CA ALA A 198 -8.42 29.29 -19.61
C ALA A 198 -9.71 29.44 -20.42
N GLN A 199 -10.75 29.98 -19.80
CA GLN A 199 -11.90 30.45 -20.57
C GLN A 199 -11.29 31.39 -21.60
N SER A 200 -11.38 31.01 -22.87
CA SER A 200 -11.13 31.92 -23.97
C SER A 200 -12.08 33.09 -23.74
N GLY A 201 -11.55 34.16 -23.15
CA GLY A 201 -12.19 35.44 -23.15
C GLY A 201 -12.26 35.88 -24.60
N ASP A 202 -13.41 35.61 -25.21
CA ASP A 202 -13.85 36.37 -26.37
C ASP A 202 -14.14 37.79 -25.85
N GLU A 203 -13.15 38.66 -26.00
CA GLU A 203 -13.34 40.11 -26.20
C GLU A 203 -12.71 40.50 -27.54
#